data_AF-A0A446CSD5-F1
#
_entry.id   AF-A0A446CSD5-F1
#
_cell.length_a   1.000
_cell.length_b   1.000
_cell.length_c   1.000
_cell.angle_alpha   90.00
_cell.angle_beta   90.00
_cell.angle_gamma   90.00
#
_symmetry.space_group_name_H-M   'P 1'
#
loop_
_entity.id
_entity.type
_entity.pdbx_description
1 polymer ?
#
loop_
_entity_poly.entity_id
_entity_poly.type
_entity_poly.pdbx_seq_one_letter_code
_entity_poly.pdbx_strand_id
1 'polypeptide(L)'
;MTISSVTPSSPFISLDAFAKAAEGGQDVYVDIAGGKLQVLGMGTTPGGRSVAWVAPDVDTTAMFAQTLAQSYGQGIASAVSRELGLEPSPGKPLSARTIAAAIDMAETSGHALSGVDFMTRLAASAAGNTPTFQQACKDAGVAPSALDAERRAALDQAMEARFDQAARSGQSPVPLATAAGWLRDLLKTL
;
A
#
# COMPACT_ATOMS: atom_id res chain seq x y z
N MET A 1 -15.15 16.10 9.50
CA MET A 1 -15.07 16.66 8.12
C MET A 1 -15.53 15.59 7.13
N THR A 2 -16.18 15.98 6.03
CA THR A 2 -16.63 15.06 4.97
C THR A 2 -15.67 15.13 3.79
N ILE A 3 -15.14 13.99 3.33
CA ILE A 3 -14.40 13.94 2.06
C ILE A 3 -15.44 13.92 0.94
N SER A 4 -15.76 15.08 0.39
CA SER A 4 -16.60 15.18 -0.81
C SER A 4 -15.73 14.90 -2.04
N SER A 5 -16.00 13.78 -2.71
CA SER A 5 -15.43 13.48 -4.02
C SER A 5 -15.96 14.49 -5.03
N VAL A 6 -15.12 15.44 -5.44
CA VAL A 6 -15.40 16.29 -6.59
C VAL A 6 -15.00 15.51 -7.84
N THR A 7 -15.96 15.29 -8.75
CA THR A 7 -15.89 14.73 -10.12
C THR A 7 -15.96 13.18 -10.27
N PRO A 8 -16.81 12.63 -11.17
CA PRO A 8 -17.26 11.23 -11.20
C PRO A 8 -16.31 10.27 -11.94
N SER A 9 -14.99 10.38 -11.74
CA SER A 9 -14.02 9.62 -12.54
C SER A 9 -13.00 8.80 -11.77
N SER A 10 -13.13 8.64 -10.45
CA SER A 10 -12.42 7.58 -9.71
C SER A 10 -13.13 7.26 -8.39
N PRO A 11 -13.63 6.04 -8.17
CA PRO A 11 -14.22 5.63 -6.89
C PRO A 11 -13.16 5.42 -5.80
N PHE A 12 -11.92 5.86 -6.03
CA PHE A 12 -10.77 5.58 -5.19
C PHE A 12 -10.34 6.83 -4.43
N ILE A 13 -10.24 6.70 -3.10
CA ILE A 13 -9.80 7.76 -2.19
C ILE A 13 -8.35 7.45 -1.83
N SER A 14 -7.45 8.39 -2.10
CA SER A 14 -6.02 8.25 -1.78
C SER A 14 -5.76 8.35 -0.27
N LEU A 15 -4.63 7.81 0.18
CA LEU A 15 -4.27 7.85 1.60
C LEU A 15 -4.06 9.30 2.07
N ASP A 16 -3.49 10.13 1.19
CA ASP A 16 -3.30 11.56 1.42
C ASP A 16 -4.62 12.30 1.66
N ALA A 17 -5.72 11.86 1.04
CA ALA A 17 -7.03 12.47 1.27
C ALA A 17 -7.55 12.17 2.69
N PHE A 18 -7.32 10.94 3.18
CA PHE A 18 -7.61 10.58 4.57
C PHE A 18 -6.70 11.34 5.55
N ALA A 19 -5.41 11.43 5.26
CA ALA A 19 -4.45 12.17 6.07
C ALA A 19 -4.86 13.65 6.21
N LYS A 20 -5.14 14.33 5.09
CA LYS A 20 -5.59 15.73 5.07
C LYS A 20 -6.92 15.92 5.81
N ALA A 21 -7.86 15.00 5.68
CA ALA A 21 -9.12 15.07 6.41
C ALA A 21 -8.92 14.91 7.94
N ALA A 22 -7.92 14.11 8.34
CA ALA A 22 -7.58 13.87 9.74
C ALA A 22 -6.80 15.05 10.39
N GLU A 23 -6.11 15.90 9.63
CA GLU A 23 -5.41 17.09 10.14
C GLU A 23 -6.34 18.05 10.91
N GLY A 24 -7.63 18.09 10.56
CA GLY A 24 -8.64 18.86 11.27
C GLY A 24 -8.98 18.35 12.67
N GLY A 25 -8.41 17.21 13.09
CA GLY A 25 -8.58 16.63 14.43
C GLY A 25 -9.98 16.06 14.71
N GLN A 26 -10.83 15.97 13.70
CA GLN A 26 -12.22 15.52 13.80
C GLN A 26 -12.41 14.16 13.13
N ASP A 27 -13.51 13.51 13.48
CA ASP A 27 -13.99 12.30 12.81
C ASP A 27 -14.18 12.50 11.30
N VAL A 28 -13.70 11.51 10.54
CA VAL A 28 -13.69 11.50 9.07
C VAL A 28 -14.80 10.59 8.57
N TYR A 29 -15.57 11.12 7.61
CA TYR A 29 -16.58 10.39 6.86
C TYR A 29 -16.29 10.45 5.37
N VAL A 30 -16.53 9.34 4.69
CA VAL A 30 -16.56 9.30 3.23
C VAL A 30 -18.01 9.40 2.75
N ASP A 31 -18.26 10.34 1.84
CA ASP A 31 -19.53 10.46 1.12
C ASP A 31 -19.30 10.17 -0.37
N ILE A 32 -20.08 9.23 -0.91
CA ILE A 32 -20.04 8.82 -2.31
C ILE A 32 -21.36 9.25 -2.95
N ALA A 33 -21.28 10.19 -3.89
CA ALA A 33 -22.45 10.64 -4.65
C ALA A 33 -23.12 9.44 -5.35
N GLY A 34 -24.38 9.16 -4.98
CA GLY A 34 -25.15 8.00 -5.47
C GLY A 34 -25.10 6.74 -4.59
N GLY A 35 -24.43 6.81 -3.43
CA GLY A 35 -24.46 5.74 -2.42
C GLY A 35 -25.86 5.51 -1.83
N LYS A 36 -26.14 4.29 -1.37
CA LYS A 36 -27.38 3.97 -0.66
C LYS A 36 -27.42 4.72 0.67
N LEU A 37 -28.50 5.45 0.90
CA LEU A 37 -28.77 6.15 2.16
C LEU A 37 -29.52 5.19 3.09
N GLN A 38 -28.99 4.97 4.30
CA GLN A 38 -29.70 4.27 5.36
C GLN A 38 -30.45 5.28 6.22
N VAL A 39 -31.75 5.04 6.45
CA VAL A 39 -32.55 5.85 7.38
C VAL A 39 -32.22 5.42 8.81
N LEU A 40 -31.60 6.32 9.58
CA LEU A 40 -31.21 6.12 10.98
C LEU A 40 -32.37 6.38 11.95
N GLY A 41 -33.37 7.16 11.53
CA GLY A 41 -34.55 7.45 12.31
C GLY A 41 -35.53 8.34 11.56
N MET A 42 -36.78 8.39 12.05
CA MET A 42 -37.81 9.32 11.56
C MET A 42 -38.34 10.13 12.74
N GLY A 43 -38.59 11.41 12.53
CA GLY A 43 -39.17 12.26 13.55
C GLY A 43 -39.87 13.46 12.96
N THR A 44 -40.52 14.21 13.83
CA THR A 44 -41.39 15.32 13.42
C THR A 44 -40.75 16.63 13.86
N THR A 45 -40.56 17.54 12.90
CA THR A 45 -40.21 18.92 13.23
C THR A 45 -41.31 19.56 14.09
N PRO A 46 -41.01 20.62 14.87
CA PRO A 46 -42.02 21.34 15.66
C PRO A 46 -43.22 21.86 14.84
N GLY A 47 -43.06 22.01 13.52
CA GLY A 47 -44.13 22.39 12.58
C GLY A 47 -44.89 21.21 11.94
N GLY A 48 -44.73 19.98 12.44
CA GLY A 48 -45.49 18.81 12.00
C GLY A 48 -44.98 18.13 10.72
N ARG A 49 -43.85 18.58 10.15
CA ARG A 49 -43.24 17.91 8.97
C ARG A 49 -42.39 16.74 9.42
N SER A 50 -42.59 15.58 8.81
CA SER A 50 -41.76 14.39 9.01
C SER A 50 -40.40 14.55 8.33
N VAL A 51 -39.34 14.24 9.06
CA VAL A 51 -37.93 14.26 8.62
C VAL A 51 -37.32 12.89 8.90
N ALA A 52 -36.58 12.38 7.90
CA ALA A 52 -35.78 11.16 8.03
C ALA A 52 -34.32 11.57 8.17
N TRP A 53 -33.66 11.12 9.25
CA TRP A 53 -32.21 11.24 9.37
C TRP A 53 -31.59 10.12 8.55
N VAL A 54 -30.78 10.47 7.57
CA VAL A 54 -30.09 9.53 6.69
C VAL A 54 -28.59 9.60 6.92
N ALA A 55 -27.93 8.44 6.92
CA ALA A 55 -26.48 8.35 6.82
C ALA A 55 -26.09 7.59 5.55
N PRO A 56 -24.94 7.92 4.95
CA PRO A 56 -24.34 7.06 3.93
C PRO A 56 -24.07 5.67 4.52
N ASP A 57 -24.46 4.59 3.83
CA ASP A 57 -24.10 3.21 4.17
C ASP A 57 -22.64 2.89 3.74
N VAL A 58 -21.77 3.90 3.78
CA VAL A 58 -20.39 3.80 3.33
C VAL A 58 -19.52 3.37 4.51
N ASP A 59 -18.71 2.35 4.29
CA ASP A 59 -17.76 1.86 5.28
C ASP A 59 -16.42 2.60 5.15
N THR A 60 -16.33 3.73 5.87
CA THR A 60 -15.14 4.59 5.87
C THR A 60 -13.91 3.82 6.35
N THR A 61 -14.06 2.92 7.33
CA THR A 61 -12.97 2.10 7.87
C THR A 61 -12.47 1.10 6.84
N ALA A 62 -13.36 0.39 6.16
CA ALA A 62 -12.98 -0.58 5.13
C ALA A 62 -12.32 0.11 3.92
N MET A 63 -12.78 1.29 3.53
CA MET A 63 -12.14 2.08 2.47
C MET A 63 -10.73 2.52 2.88
N PHE A 64 -10.57 3.04 4.10
CA PHE A 64 -9.26 3.42 4.61
C PHE A 64 -8.27 2.23 4.65
N ALA A 65 -8.72 1.07 5.14
CA ALA A 65 -7.90 -0.15 5.17
C ALA A 65 -7.46 -0.60 3.77
N GLN A 66 -8.33 -0.49 2.76
CA GLN A 66 -7.96 -0.78 1.36
C GLN A 66 -6.91 0.19 0.84
N THR A 67 -7.07 1.48 1.12
CA THR A 67 -6.11 2.51 0.71
C THR A 67 -4.75 2.31 1.39
N LEU A 68 -4.74 1.91 2.66
CA LEU A 68 -3.53 1.54 3.38
C LEU A 68 -2.83 0.34 2.73
N ALA A 69 -3.60 -0.67 2.33
CA ALA A 69 -3.07 -1.86 1.67
C ALA A 69 -2.51 -1.59 0.28
N GLN A 70 -3.09 -0.63 -0.45
CA GLN A 70 -2.55 -0.20 -1.73
C GLN A 70 -1.27 0.64 -1.59
N SER A 71 -1.13 1.38 -0.49
CA SER A 71 0.03 2.27 -0.27
C SER A 71 1.24 1.54 0.32
N TYR A 72 1.01 0.61 1.26
CA TYR A 72 2.07 -0.08 2.01
C TYR A 72 2.06 -1.61 1.85
N GLY A 73 1.12 -2.14 1.08
CA GLY A 73 0.95 -3.59 0.90
C GLY A 73 0.02 -4.24 1.91
N GLN A 74 -0.49 -5.42 1.53
CA GLN A 74 -1.49 -6.17 2.29
C GLN A 74 -1.00 -6.64 3.66
N GLY A 75 0.28 -6.98 3.80
CA GLY A 75 0.86 -7.43 5.06
C GLY A 75 0.84 -6.35 6.14
N ILE A 76 1.36 -5.15 5.80
CA ILE A 76 1.34 -3.99 6.70
C ILE A 76 -0.10 -3.60 7.02
N ALA A 77 -0.96 -3.45 6.01
CA ALA A 77 -2.33 -3.03 6.24
C ALA A 77 -3.13 -4.02 7.11
N SER A 78 -2.93 -5.32 6.94
CA SER A 78 -3.57 -6.34 7.79
C SER A 78 -3.09 -6.29 9.24
N ALA A 79 -1.79 -6.07 9.46
CA ALA A 79 -1.22 -5.96 10.80
C ALA A 79 -1.72 -4.69 11.51
N VAL A 80 -1.68 -3.54 10.84
CA VAL A 80 -2.20 -2.26 11.36
C VAL A 80 -3.69 -2.34 11.62
N SER A 81 -4.46 -2.95 10.72
CA SER A 81 -5.91 -3.13 10.90
C SER A 81 -6.24 -3.99 12.11
N ARG A 82 -5.46 -5.05 12.35
CA ARG A 82 -5.63 -5.91 13.53
C ARG A 82 -5.30 -5.18 14.83
N GLU A 83 -4.20 -4.44 14.84
CA GLU A 83 -3.73 -3.73 16.04
C GLU A 83 -4.69 -2.60 16.45
N LEU A 84 -5.19 -1.85 15.47
CA LEU A 84 -6.07 -0.70 15.72
C LEU A 84 -7.56 -1.04 15.70
N GLY A 85 -7.91 -2.32 15.48
CA GLY A 85 -9.29 -2.77 15.37
C GLY A 85 -10.06 -2.12 14.22
N LEU A 86 -9.42 -1.98 13.04
CA LEU A 86 -10.03 -1.43 11.82
C LEU A 86 -10.98 -2.46 11.18
N GLU A 87 -12.05 -2.79 11.89
CA GLU A 87 -13.09 -3.68 11.38
C GLU A 87 -14.12 -2.90 10.55
N PRO A 88 -14.69 -3.53 9.49
CA PRO A 88 -15.78 -2.97 8.73
C PRO A 88 -16.89 -2.42 9.63
N SER A 89 -17.17 -1.13 9.52
CA SER A 89 -18.17 -0.43 10.32
C SER A 89 -18.97 0.54 9.45
N PRO A 90 -19.90 0.02 8.62
CA PRO A 90 -20.72 0.84 7.74
C PRO A 90 -21.43 1.98 8.48
N GLY A 91 -21.41 3.18 7.91
CA GLY A 91 -22.06 4.37 8.47
C GLY A 91 -21.39 4.97 9.69
N LYS A 92 -20.28 4.39 10.19
CA LYS A 92 -19.51 4.98 11.29
C LYS A 92 -18.34 5.82 10.77
N PRO A 93 -18.03 6.94 11.44
CA PRO A 93 -16.81 7.67 11.15
C PRO A 93 -15.58 6.88 11.56
N LEU A 94 -14.47 7.19 10.91
CA LEU A 94 -13.14 6.83 11.38
C LEU A 94 -12.50 8.03 12.08
N SER A 95 -11.98 7.84 13.30
CA SER A 95 -11.39 8.94 14.05
C SER A 95 -10.08 9.41 13.43
N ALA A 96 -9.82 10.72 13.44
CA ALA A 96 -8.56 11.31 12.97
C ALA A 96 -7.33 10.72 13.69
N ARG A 97 -7.44 10.46 14.99
CA ARG A 97 -6.36 9.86 15.78
C ARG A 97 -6.03 8.45 15.28
N THR A 98 -7.05 7.66 14.96
CA THR A 98 -6.87 6.30 14.41
C THR A 98 -6.20 6.35 13.04
N ILE A 99 -6.60 7.30 12.17
CA ILE A 99 -5.97 7.50 10.85
C ILE A 99 -4.49 7.84 11.02
N ALA A 100 -4.16 8.81 11.87
CA ALA A 100 -2.79 9.24 12.11
C ALA A 100 -1.92 8.09 12.67
N ALA A 101 -2.43 7.36 13.66
CA ALA A 101 -1.73 6.20 14.24
C ALA A 101 -1.50 5.09 13.18
N ALA A 102 -2.51 4.81 12.34
CA ALA A 102 -2.39 3.80 11.30
C ALA A 102 -1.31 4.16 10.26
N ILE A 103 -1.23 5.43 9.87
CA ILE A 103 -0.21 5.93 8.92
C ILE A 103 1.18 5.81 9.55
N ASP A 104 1.37 6.29 10.78
CA ASP A 104 2.65 6.25 11.49
C ASP A 104 3.18 4.81 11.65
N MET A 105 2.29 3.88 12.03
CA MET A 105 2.62 2.45 12.12
C MET A 105 2.97 1.83 10.76
N ALA A 106 2.23 2.19 9.71
CA ALA A 106 2.47 1.68 8.37
C ALA A 106 3.80 2.20 7.79
N GLU A 107 4.12 3.47 8.01
CA GLU A 107 5.39 4.08 7.61
C GLU A 107 6.58 3.41 8.33
N THR A 108 6.48 3.26 9.66
CA THR A 108 7.50 2.59 10.46
C THR A 108 7.73 1.15 9.99
N SER A 109 6.65 0.42 9.73
CA SER A 109 6.72 -0.95 9.21
C SER A 109 7.34 -1.00 7.82
N GLY A 110 6.97 -0.07 6.93
CA GLY A 110 7.53 0.05 5.59
C GLY A 110 9.04 0.31 5.61
N HIS A 111 9.51 1.20 6.48
CA HIS A 111 10.94 1.46 6.64
C HIS A 111 11.70 0.21 7.11
N ALA A 112 11.17 -0.53 8.08
CA ALA A 112 11.80 -1.77 8.54
C ALA A 112 11.91 -2.81 7.42
N LEU A 113 10.85 -3.02 6.63
CA LEU A 113 10.84 -3.97 5.52
C LEU A 113 11.76 -3.53 4.37
N SER A 114 11.87 -2.22 4.11
CA SER A 114 12.81 -1.68 3.11
C SER A 114 14.28 -2.03 3.43
N GLY A 115 14.63 -2.11 4.71
CA GLY A 115 15.96 -2.55 5.16
C GLY A 115 16.23 -4.02 4.83
N VAL A 116 15.20 -4.88 4.91
CA VAL A 116 15.30 -6.29 4.51
C VAL A 116 15.52 -6.39 3.00
N ASP A 117 14.78 -5.62 2.21
CA ASP A 117 14.96 -5.58 0.75
C ASP A 117 16.34 -5.06 0.35
N PHE A 118 16.88 -4.08 1.06
CA PHE A 118 18.25 -3.64 0.85
C PHE A 118 19.26 -4.77 1.07
N MET A 119 19.10 -5.59 2.11
CA MET A 119 19.94 -6.76 2.35
C MET A 119 19.79 -7.82 1.25
N THR A 120 18.58 -8.07 0.77
CA THR A 120 18.35 -9.00 -0.35
C THR A 120 19.00 -8.48 -1.64
N ARG A 121 18.88 -7.18 -1.94
CA ARG A 121 19.55 -6.54 -3.09
C ARG A 121 21.07 -6.68 -3.00
N LEU A 122 21.64 -6.39 -1.84
CA LEU A 122 23.08 -6.54 -1.63
C LEU A 122 23.52 -8.00 -1.83
N ALA A 123 22.76 -8.98 -1.33
CA ALA A 123 23.05 -10.39 -1.50
C ALA A 123 22.93 -10.87 -2.96
N ALA A 124 22.10 -10.22 -3.77
CA ALA A 124 21.87 -10.56 -5.19
C ALA A 124 22.68 -9.70 -6.18
N SER A 125 23.52 -8.77 -5.71
CA SER A 125 24.22 -7.81 -6.58
C SER A 125 25.20 -8.46 -7.57
N ALA A 126 25.06 -8.06 -8.83
CA ALA A 126 25.98 -8.41 -9.91
C ALA A 126 27.30 -7.64 -9.79
N ALA A 127 27.27 -6.35 -9.43
CA ALA A 127 28.48 -5.55 -9.21
C ALA A 127 29.33 -6.11 -8.07
N GLY A 128 28.69 -6.57 -6.99
CA GLY A 128 29.35 -7.25 -5.87
C GLY A 128 29.88 -8.65 -6.17
N ASN A 129 29.63 -9.19 -7.37
CA ASN A 129 30.00 -10.55 -7.79
C ASN A 129 29.60 -11.62 -6.76
N THR A 130 28.41 -11.50 -6.17
CA THR A 130 28.00 -12.31 -5.02
C THR A 130 27.79 -13.78 -5.38
N PRO A 131 27.74 -14.70 -4.40
CA PRO A 131 27.43 -16.09 -4.66
C PRO A 131 26.09 -16.30 -5.39
N THR A 132 25.07 -15.51 -5.06
CA THR A 132 23.77 -15.54 -5.74
C THR A 132 23.90 -15.16 -7.22
N PHE A 133 24.66 -14.11 -7.54
CA PHE A 133 24.92 -13.72 -8.92
C PHE A 133 25.73 -14.78 -9.68
N GLN A 134 26.77 -15.33 -9.06
CA GLN A 134 27.57 -16.40 -9.67
C GLN A 134 26.73 -17.63 -9.96
N GLN A 135 25.82 -18.00 -9.05
CA GLN A 135 24.90 -19.11 -9.27
C GLN A 135 23.89 -18.79 -10.37
N ALA A 136 23.33 -17.58 -10.39
CA ALA A 136 22.42 -17.15 -11.45
C ALA A 136 23.08 -17.17 -12.85
N CYS A 137 24.35 -16.77 -12.93
CA CYS A 137 25.16 -16.87 -14.14
C CYS A 137 25.34 -18.34 -14.59
N LYS A 138 25.69 -19.24 -13.66
CA LYS A 138 25.80 -20.68 -13.95
C LYS A 138 24.50 -21.26 -14.48
N ASP A 139 23.38 -20.95 -13.82
CA ASP A 139 22.05 -21.41 -14.23
C ASP A 139 21.63 -20.86 -15.60
N ALA A 140 22.08 -19.66 -15.96
CA ALA A 140 21.83 -19.03 -17.25
C ALA A 140 22.85 -19.43 -18.35
N GLY A 141 23.88 -20.21 -18.01
CA GLY A 141 24.96 -20.56 -18.96
C GLY A 141 25.86 -19.38 -19.33
N VAL A 142 25.85 -18.30 -18.54
CA VAL A 142 26.66 -17.10 -18.77
C VAL A 142 27.93 -17.18 -17.93
N ALA A 143 29.09 -16.97 -18.53
CA ALA A 143 30.33 -16.84 -17.77
C ALA A 143 30.35 -15.47 -17.04
N PRO A 144 30.49 -15.42 -15.70
CA PRO A 144 30.51 -14.15 -14.98
C PRO A 144 31.61 -13.20 -15.48
N SER A 145 32.76 -13.75 -15.92
CA SER A 145 33.88 -12.99 -16.49
C SER A 145 33.60 -12.35 -17.84
N ALA A 146 32.55 -12.78 -18.56
CA ALA A 146 32.12 -12.17 -19.82
C ALA A 146 31.27 -10.90 -19.60
N LEU A 147 30.85 -10.64 -18.36
CA LEU A 147 30.11 -9.46 -17.96
C LEU A 147 31.08 -8.45 -17.35
N ASP A 148 31.32 -7.36 -18.07
CA ASP A 148 32.07 -6.21 -17.58
C ASP A 148 31.31 -5.46 -16.47
N ALA A 149 31.97 -4.44 -15.91
CA ALA A 149 31.41 -3.64 -14.83
C ALA A 149 30.13 -2.89 -15.25
N GLU A 150 30.04 -2.45 -16.51
CA GLU A 150 28.89 -1.70 -17.02
C GLU A 150 27.65 -2.59 -17.12
N ARG A 151 27.78 -3.80 -17.67
CA ARG A 151 26.68 -4.78 -17.73
C ARG A 151 26.22 -5.22 -16.35
N ARG A 152 27.14 -5.38 -15.40
CA ARG A 152 26.80 -5.71 -14.02
C ARG A 152 26.05 -4.56 -13.34
N ALA A 153 26.46 -3.32 -13.56
CA ALA A 153 25.73 -2.16 -13.06
C ALA A 153 24.33 -2.06 -13.68
N ALA A 154 24.18 -2.35 -14.98
CA ALA A 154 22.88 -2.37 -15.66
C ALA A 154 21.96 -3.48 -15.11
N LEU A 155 22.49 -4.66 -14.79
CA LEU A 155 21.74 -5.72 -14.11
C LEU A 155 21.25 -5.27 -12.72
N ASP A 156 22.10 -4.60 -11.94
CA ASP A 156 21.73 -4.09 -10.62
C ASP A 156 20.65 -2.99 -10.72
N GLN A 157 20.72 -2.11 -11.73
CA GLN A 157 19.66 -1.13 -12.01
C GLN A 157 18.33 -1.80 -12.44
N ALA A 158 18.39 -2.84 -13.27
CA ALA A 158 17.20 -3.59 -13.66
C ALA A 158 16.58 -4.35 -12.47
N MET A 159 17.41 -4.85 -11.56
CA MET A 159 16.98 -5.43 -10.30
C MET A 159 16.30 -4.38 -9.41
N GLU A 160 16.89 -3.19 -9.26
CA GLU A 160 16.31 -2.08 -8.49
C GLU A 160 14.87 -1.77 -8.94
N ALA A 161 14.64 -1.67 -10.25
CA ALA A 161 13.31 -1.44 -10.79
C ALA A 161 12.29 -2.54 -10.42
N ARG A 162 12.72 -3.81 -10.30
CA ARG A 162 11.86 -4.92 -9.86
C ARG A 162 11.56 -4.84 -8.36
N PHE A 163 12.52 -4.44 -7.53
CA PHE A 163 12.29 -4.20 -6.11
C PHE A 163 11.32 -3.04 -5.88
N ASP A 164 11.48 -1.93 -6.60
CA ASP A 164 10.55 -0.81 -6.55
C ASP A 164 9.13 -1.21 -6.96
N GLN A 165 9.00 -2.03 -8.00
CA GLN A 165 7.71 -2.58 -8.41
C GLN A 165 7.09 -3.48 -7.34
N ALA A 166 7.90 -4.35 -6.71
CA ALA A 166 7.45 -5.23 -5.64
C ALA A 166 7.00 -4.44 -4.41
N ALA A 167 7.73 -3.39 -4.02
CA ALA A 167 7.34 -2.49 -2.95
C ALA A 167 5.99 -1.82 -3.22
N ARG A 168 5.80 -1.25 -4.42
CA ARG A 168 4.52 -0.64 -4.85
C ARG A 168 3.36 -1.63 -4.92
N SER A 169 3.66 -2.91 -5.17
CA SER A 169 2.66 -3.97 -5.26
C SER A 169 2.42 -4.67 -3.91
N GLY A 170 3.04 -4.21 -2.82
CA GLY A 170 2.92 -4.82 -1.51
C GLY A 170 3.55 -6.21 -1.38
N GLN A 171 4.50 -6.53 -2.26
CA GLN A 171 5.26 -7.79 -2.29
C GLN A 171 6.64 -7.65 -1.61
N SER A 172 6.86 -6.55 -0.89
CA SER A 172 7.99 -6.37 0.01
C SER A 172 7.70 -7.01 1.38
N PRO A 173 8.67 -7.68 2.03
CA PRO A 173 10.04 -7.89 1.57
C PRO A 173 10.13 -9.03 0.54
N VAL A 174 11.01 -8.86 -0.44
CA VAL A 174 11.28 -9.83 -1.50
C VAL A 174 12.21 -10.92 -0.97
N PRO A 175 11.81 -12.21 -1.03
CA PRO A 175 12.69 -13.31 -0.66
C PRO A 175 13.89 -13.44 -1.61
N LEU A 176 15.04 -13.87 -1.07
CA LEU A 176 16.25 -14.07 -1.86
C LEU A 176 16.05 -15.01 -3.06
N ALA A 177 15.23 -16.06 -2.91
CA ALA A 177 14.93 -16.97 -4.02
C ALA A 177 14.21 -16.27 -5.19
N THR A 178 13.31 -15.33 -4.90
CA THR A 178 12.61 -14.53 -5.91
C THR A 178 13.58 -13.59 -6.61
N ALA A 179 14.42 -12.89 -5.86
CA ALA A 179 15.46 -12.01 -6.40
C ALA A 179 16.47 -12.79 -7.27
N ALA A 180 16.88 -13.98 -6.84
CA ALA A 180 17.75 -14.87 -7.63
C ALA A 180 17.06 -15.33 -8.93
N GLY A 181 15.75 -15.62 -8.87
CA GLY A 181 14.93 -15.90 -10.05
C GLY A 181 14.96 -14.74 -11.06
N TRP A 182 14.72 -13.52 -10.58
CA TRP A 182 14.75 -12.33 -11.43
C TRP A 182 16.10 -12.09 -12.09
N LEU A 183 17.19 -12.26 -11.34
CA LEU A 183 18.53 -12.12 -11.85
C LEU A 183 18.82 -13.11 -12.98
N ARG A 184 18.38 -14.37 -12.84
CA ARG A 184 18.48 -15.37 -13.92
C ARG A 184 17.68 -14.97 -15.15
N ASP A 185 16.48 -14.43 -14.97
CA ASP A 185 15.67 -14.00 -16.10
C ASP A 185 16.32 -12.83 -16.85
N LEU A 186 16.87 -11.85 -16.11
CA LEU A 186 17.61 -10.73 -16.70
C LEU A 186 18.86 -11.21 -17.46
N LEU A 187 19.61 -12.16 -16.91
CA LEU A 187 20.79 -12.73 -17.56
C LEU A 187 20.48 -13.44 -18.87
N LYS A 188 19.29 -14.04 -19.01
CA LYS A 188 18.83 -14.68 -20.27
C LYS A 188 18.44 -13.68 -21.36
N THR A 189 18.28 -12.41 -21.01
CA THR A 189 17.92 -11.33 -21.94
C THR A 189 19.12 -10.52 -22.42
N LEU A 190 20.32 -10.81 -21.89
CA LEU A 190 21.60 -10.26 -22.36
C LEU A 190 22.05 -10.95 -23.65
#